data_AF-A0A0D0IL98-F1
#
_entry.id   AF-A0A0D0IL98-F1
#
_cell.length_a   1.000
_cell.length_b   1.000
_cell.length_c   1.000
_cell.angle_alpha   90.00
_cell.angle_beta   90.00
_cell.angle_gamma   90.00
#
_symmetry.space_group_name_H-M   'P 1'
#
loop_
_entity.id
_entity.type
_entity.pdbx_description
1 polymer ?
#
loop_
_entity_poly.entity_id
_entity_poly.type
_entity_poly.pdbx_seq_one_letter_code
_entity_poly.pdbx_strand_id
1 'polypeptide(L)'
;MVIGFGGIALFLLLTIVVMERGKKRDASFSDYATAGRSFGPFYGTMAFINTFLPGTVFISFAGLAALSGIVGYYLLAYALLGVLLMLALSKPVFRWGKRFNLGTQSDLLALRYRSRSVRVVASVIGIVSTIPWIVLGLQSLALVF
;
A
#
# COMPACT_ATOMS: atom_id res chain seq x y z
N MET A 1 -7.77 23.03 -22.02
CA MET A 1 -7.92 23.05 -20.54
C MET A 1 -9.15 22.30 -20.05
N VAL A 2 -10.34 22.51 -20.63
CA VAL A 2 -11.59 21.84 -20.21
C VAL A 2 -11.52 20.30 -20.27
N ILE A 3 -10.90 19.72 -21.31
CA ILE A 3 -10.78 18.26 -21.44
C ILE A 3 -9.82 17.68 -20.39
N GLY A 4 -8.72 18.37 -20.07
CA GLY A 4 -7.73 17.92 -19.09
C GLY A 4 -8.27 17.99 -17.65
N PHE A 5 -8.64 19.18 -17.19
CA PHE A 5 -9.18 19.35 -15.84
C PHE A 5 -10.55 18.69 -15.66
N GLY A 6 -11.38 18.67 -16.70
CA GLY A 6 -12.66 17.96 -16.69
C GLY A 6 -12.50 16.45 -16.56
N GLY A 7 -11.50 15.86 -17.22
CA GLY A 7 -11.17 14.44 -17.07
C GLY A 7 -10.72 14.07 -15.66
N ILE A 8 -9.86 14.88 -15.05
CA ILE A 8 -9.40 14.69 -13.66
C ILE A 8 -10.58 14.81 -12.69
N ALA A 9 -11.41 15.86 -12.83
CA ALA A 9 -12.58 16.05 -11.99
C ALA A 9 -13.57 14.88 -12.11
N LEU A 10 -13.81 14.39 -13.33
CA LEU A 10 -14.67 13.22 -13.56
C LEU A 10 -14.11 11.96 -12.89
N PHE A 11 -12.80 11.71 -13.02
CA PHE A 11 -12.14 10.57 -12.38
C PHE A 11 -12.23 10.63 -10.84
N LEU A 12 -11.98 11.80 -10.26
CA LEU A 12 -12.12 12.01 -8.81
C LEU A 12 -13.57 11.79 -8.35
N LEU A 13 -14.54 12.35 -9.07
CA LEU A 13 -15.96 12.15 -8.78
C LEU A 13 -16.36 10.67 -8.85
N LEU A 14 -15.96 9.96 -9.90
CA LEU A 14 -16.21 8.52 -10.03
C LEU A 14 -15.63 7.74 -8.85
N THR A 15 -14.40 8.05 -8.45
CA THR A 15 -13.73 7.40 -7.31
C THR A 15 -14.50 7.64 -6.02
N ILE A 16 -14.90 8.88 -5.75
CA ILE A 16 -15.69 9.25 -4.57
C ILE A 16 -17.03 8.50 -4.56
N VAL A 17 -17.74 8.47 -5.68
CA VAL A 17 -19.03 7.78 -5.80
C VAL A 17 -18.90 6.28 -5.55
N VAL A 18 -17.86 5.64 -6.10
CA VAL A 18 -17.59 4.21 -5.88
C VAL A 18 -17.25 3.95 -4.41
N MET A 19 -16.43 4.79 -3.78
CA MET A 19 -16.08 4.64 -2.36
C MET A 19 -17.29 4.80 -1.43
N GLU A 20 -18.13 5.81 -1.65
CA GLU A 20 -19.34 6.02 -0.85
C GLU A 20 -20.36 4.89 -1.03
N ARG A 21 -20.51 4.35 -2.25
CA ARG A 21 -21.37 3.18 -2.48
C ARG A 21 -20.84 1.89 -1.84
N GLY A 22 -19.51 1.76 -1.73
CA GLY A 22 -18.87 0.61 -1.09
C GLY A 22 -18.80 0.68 0.44
N LYS A 23 -19.21 1.80 1.03
CA LYS A 23 -19.10 2.05 2.47
C LYS A 23 -20.08 1.19 3.27
N LYS A 24 -19.55 0.40 4.19
CA LYS A 24 -20.37 -0.33 5.19
C LYS A 24 -20.63 0.57 6.39
N ARG A 25 -21.89 0.66 6.83
CA ARG A 25 -22.30 1.48 8.00
C ARG A 25 -21.78 0.91 9.32
N ASP A 26 -21.77 -0.41 9.46
CA ASP A 26 -21.31 -1.12 10.67
C ASP A 26 -19.99 -1.84 10.40
N ALA A 27 -18.96 -1.10 9.96
CA ALA A 27 -17.66 -1.69 9.64
C ALA A 27 -16.88 -2.04 10.91
N SER A 28 -16.53 -3.32 11.08
CA SER A 28 -15.59 -3.75 12.12
C SER A 28 -14.15 -3.36 11.77
N PHE A 29 -13.24 -3.39 12.74
CA PHE A 29 -11.81 -3.19 12.46
C PHE A 29 -11.26 -4.20 11.43
N SER A 30 -11.79 -5.44 11.42
CA SER A 30 -11.43 -6.46 10.44
C SER A 30 -11.94 -6.13 9.03
N ASP A 31 -13.15 -5.53 8.93
CA ASP A 31 -13.68 -4.99 7.68
C ASP A 31 -12.80 -3.86 7.14
N TYR A 32 -12.33 -2.97 8.01
CA TYR A 32 -11.45 -1.89 7.62
C TYR A 32 -10.04 -2.39 7.21
N ALA A 33 -9.42 -3.21 8.05
CA ALA A 33 -8.03 -3.61 7.88
C ALA A 33 -7.83 -4.72 6.83
N THR A 34 -8.82 -5.61 6.64
CA THR A 34 -8.68 -6.79 5.78
C THR A 34 -9.84 -7.00 4.81
N ALA A 35 -10.75 -6.02 4.69
CA ALA A 35 -12.00 -6.15 3.93
C ALA A 35 -12.84 -7.37 4.36
N GLY A 36 -12.74 -7.77 5.64
CA GLY A 36 -13.38 -8.97 6.16
C GLY A 36 -12.90 -10.27 5.48
N ARG A 37 -11.74 -10.24 4.83
CA ARG A 37 -11.18 -11.36 4.03
C ARG A 37 -12.08 -11.78 2.86
N SER A 38 -12.89 -10.85 2.34
CA SER A 38 -13.86 -11.09 1.27
C SER A 38 -13.29 -10.90 -0.14
N PHE A 39 -12.14 -10.24 -0.28
CA PHE A 39 -11.54 -9.95 -1.58
C PHE A 39 -10.99 -11.21 -2.24
N GLY A 40 -11.43 -11.46 -3.47
CA GLY A 40 -10.87 -12.48 -4.34
C GLY A 40 -9.46 -12.13 -4.84
N PRO A 41 -8.77 -13.09 -5.49
CA PRO A 41 -7.39 -12.91 -5.95
C PRO A 41 -7.21 -11.70 -6.87
N PHE A 42 -8.17 -11.43 -7.75
CA PHE A 42 -8.11 -10.31 -8.70
C PHE A 42 -8.00 -8.95 -8.00
N TYR A 43 -8.91 -8.66 -7.06
CA TYR A 43 -8.89 -7.40 -6.31
C TYR A 43 -7.64 -7.29 -5.42
N GLY A 44 -7.21 -8.39 -4.81
CA GLY A 44 -5.97 -8.43 -4.02
C GLY A 44 -4.74 -8.10 -4.85
N THR A 45 -4.62 -8.67 -6.06
CA THR A 45 -3.50 -8.39 -6.98
C THR A 45 -3.54 -6.96 -7.50
N MET A 46 -4.71 -6.44 -7.88
CA MET A 46 -4.84 -5.04 -8.32
C MET A 46 -4.46 -4.05 -7.21
N ALA A 47 -4.94 -4.28 -5.98
CA ALA A 47 -4.57 -3.47 -4.83
C ALA A 47 -3.06 -3.50 -4.58
N PHE A 48 -2.45 -4.69 -4.66
CA PHE A 48 -1.01 -4.84 -4.52
C PHE A 48 -0.23 -4.07 -5.60
N ILE A 49 -0.58 -4.25 -6.88
CA ILE A 49 0.10 -3.56 -7.99
C ILE A 49 -0.03 -2.04 -7.83
N ASN A 50 -1.21 -1.55 -7.47
CA ASN A 50 -1.46 -0.13 -7.24
C ASN A 50 -0.61 0.43 -6.07
N THR A 51 -0.47 -0.32 -4.97
CA THR A 51 0.36 0.10 -3.84
C THR A 51 1.86 -0.02 -4.14
N PHE A 52 2.26 -0.98 -4.97
CA PHE A 52 3.67 -1.26 -5.27
C PHE A 52 4.24 -0.35 -6.36
N LEU A 53 3.41 0.11 -7.29
CA LEU A 53 3.78 1.05 -8.36
C LEU A 53 3.09 2.42 -8.17
N PRO A 54 3.34 3.14 -7.07
CA PRO A 54 2.79 4.47 -6.85
C PRO A 54 3.39 5.50 -7.80
N GLY A 55 2.77 6.69 -7.88
CA GLY A 55 3.22 7.80 -8.74
C GLY A 55 4.70 8.16 -8.60
N THR A 56 5.31 7.97 -7.42
CA THR A 56 6.74 8.17 -7.17
C THR A 56 7.64 7.32 -8.06
N VAL A 57 7.21 6.11 -8.45
CA VAL A 57 7.94 5.23 -9.37
C VAL A 57 8.09 5.87 -10.74
N PHE A 58 7.06 6.57 -11.22
CA PHE A 58 7.06 7.17 -12.54
C PHE A 58 7.83 8.50 -12.62
N ILE A 59 8.01 9.19 -11.49
CA ILE A 59 8.59 10.54 -11.47
C ILE A 59 9.94 10.53 -10.75
N SER A 60 9.97 10.23 -9.44
CA SER A 60 11.19 10.26 -8.64
C SER A 60 12.20 9.22 -9.09
N PHE A 61 11.76 7.98 -9.32
CA PHE A 61 12.65 6.90 -9.74
C PHE A 61 13.08 7.01 -11.20
N ALA A 62 12.19 7.48 -12.09
CA ALA A 62 12.57 7.80 -13.46
C ALA A 62 13.62 8.92 -13.49
N GLY A 63 13.45 9.96 -12.67
CA GLY A 63 14.45 11.03 -12.50
C GLY A 63 15.77 10.50 -11.95
N LEU A 64 15.73 9.61 -10.95
CA LEU A 64 16.93 8.96 -10.43
C LEU A 64 17.65 8.15 -11.51
N ALA A 65 16.93 7.36 -12.32
CA ALA A 65 17.51 6.60 -13.42
C ALA A 65 18.11 7.52 -14.50
N ALA A 66 17.46 8.63 -14.82
CA ALA A 66 17.99 9.62 -15.76
C ALA A 66 19.30 10.26 -15.26
N LEU A 67 19.41 10.52 -13.95
CA LEU A 67 20.58 11.17 -13.35
C LEU A 67 21.74 10.20 -13.02
N SER A 68 21.42 8.98 -12.59
CA SER A 68 22.39 8.00 -12.07
C SER A 68 22.67 6.83 -13.02
N GLY A 69 22.00 6.81 -14.18
CA GLY A 69 22.16 5.78 -15.20
C GLY A 69 21.84 4.39 -14.66
N ILE A 70 22.80 3.46 -14.80
CA ILE A 70 22.64 2.04 -14.43
C ILE A 70 22.34 1.88 -12.93
N VAL A 71 22.85 2.76 -12.07
CA VAL A 71 22.60 2.68 -10.62
C VAL A 71 21.10 2.84 -10.31
N GLY A 72 20.39 3.66 -11.08
CA GLY A 72 18.94 3.83 -10.94
C GLY A 72 18.12 2.57 -11.25
N TYR A 73 18.69 1.60 -11.98
CA TYR A 73 18.06 0.30 -12.24
C TYR A 73 18.01 -0.60 -11.00
N TYR A 74 18.60 -0.21 -9.85
CA TYR A 74 18.45 -0.96 -8.60
C TYR A 74 16.97 -1.18 -8.23
N LEU A 75 16.08 -0.27 -8.64
CA LEU A 75 14.65 -0.41 -8.42
C LEU A 75 14.10 -1.70 -9.03
N LEU A 76 14.62 -2.15 -10.18
CA LEU A 76 14.18 -3.37 -10.83
C LEU A 76 14.50 -4.61 -9.99
N ALA A 77 15.73 -4.67 -9.46
CA ALA A 77 16.15 -5.74 -8.57
C ALA A 77 15.37 -5.71 -7.24
N TYR A 78 15.20 -4.52 -6.65
CA TYR A 78 14.38 -4.30 -5.47
C TYR A 78 12.92 -4.76 -5.69
N ALA A 79 12.34 -4.40 -6.85
CA ALA A 79 10.99 -4.73 -7.22
C ALA A 79 10.76 -6.25 -7.32
N LEU A 80 11.65 -6.93 -8.05
CA LEU A 80 11.64 -8.38 -8.20
C LEU A 80 11.75 -9.10 -6.86
N LEU A 81 12.73 -8.73 -6.04
CA LEU A 81 12.93 -9.34 -4.72
C LEU A 81 11.73 -9.09 -3.80
N GLY A 82 11.16 -7.88 -3.84
CA GLY A 82 9.96 -7.53 -3.07
C GLY A 82 8.76 -8.40 -3.43
N VAL A 83 8.50 -8.59 -4.72
CA VAL A 83 7.40 -9.45 -5.21
C VAL A 83 7.64 -10.91 -4.84
N LEU A 84 8.87 -11.42 -5.01
CA LEU A 84 9.21 -12.81 -4.65
C LEU A 84 9.01 -13.07 -3.15
N LEU A 85 9.50 -12.17 -2.30
CA LEU A 85 9.30 -12.26 -0.85
C LEU A 85 7.82 -12.20 -0.48
N MET A 86 7.06 -11.31 -1.13
CA MET A 86 5.61 -11.22 -0.91
C MET A 86 4.90 -12.52 -1.29
N LEU A 87 5.21 -13.12 -2.45
CA LEU A 87 4.61 -14.39 -2.87
C LEU A 87 4.95 -15.53 -1.90
N ALA A 88 6.19 -15.57 -1.41
CA ALA A 88 6.63 -16.55 -0.42
C ALA A 88 5.91 -16.36 0.93
N LEU A 89 5.74 -15.12 1.39
CA LEU A 89 5.13 -14.78 2.68
C LEU A 89 3.60 -14.71 2.65
N SER A 90 2.98 -14.55 1.48
CA SER A 90 1.53 -14.39 1.33
C SER A 90 0.75 -15.55 1.94
N LYS A 91 1.10 -16.80 1.58
CA LYS A 91 0.46 -18.01 2.11
C LYS A 91 0.57 -18.14 3.64
N PRO A 92 1.76 -18.06 4.28
CA PRO A 92 1.85 -18.17 5.72
C PRO A 92 1.16 -17.01 6.45
N VAL A 93 1.33 -15.76 5.98
CA VAL A 93 0.71 -14.58 6.59
C VAL A 93 -0.81 -14.67 6.53
N PHE A 94 -1.39 -15.08 5.40
CA PHE A 94 -2.84 -15.25 5.26
C PHE A 94 -3.39 -16.32 6.21
N ARG A 95 -2.73 -17.48 6.30
CA ARG A 95 -3.14 -18.56 7.21
C ARG A 95 -3.12 -18.11 8.68
N TRP A 96 -2.07 -17.42 9.09
CA TRP A 96 -1.91 -16.94 10.47
C TRP A 96 -2.87 -15.80 10.77
N GLY A 97 -3.04 -14.87 9.84
CA GLY A 97 -4.01 -13.79 9.93
C GLY A 97 -5.43 -14.32 10.12
N LYS A 98 -5.82 -15.38 9.38
CA LYS A 98 -7.13 -16.04 9.56
C LYS A 98 -7.24 -16.78 10.89
N ARG A 99 -6.21 -17.53 11.28
CA ARG A 99 -6.24 -18.37 12.51
C ARG A 99 -6.29 -17.56 13.80
N PHE A 100 -5.55 -16.46 13.86
CA PHE A 100 -5.40 -15.64 15.07
C PHE A 100 -6.11 -14.28 14.98
N ASN A 101 -6.95 -14.12 13.96
CA ASN A 101 -7.68 -12.88 13.65
C ASN A 101 -6.80 -11.62 13.69
N LEU A 102 -5.62 -11.69 13.05
CA LEU A 102 -4.68 -10.57 13.00
C LEU A 102 -5.12 -9.58 11.92
N GLY A 103 -5.16 -8.29 12.28
CA GLY A 103 -5.52 -7.20 11.35
C GLY A 103 -4.32 -6.39 10.87
N THR A 104 -3.20 -6.41 11.60
CA THR A 104 -2.02 -5.58 11.31
C THR A 104 -0.72 -6.37 11.36
N GLN A 105 0.35 -5.82 10.77
CA GLN A 105 1.69 -6.40 10.87
C GLN A 105 2.22 -6.41 12.31
N SER A 106 1.90 -5.38 13.10
CA SER A 106 2.29 -5.30 14.51
C SER A 106 1.57 -6.32 15.39
N ASP A 107 0.32 -6.70 15.06
CA ASP A 107 -0.37 -7.81 15.74
C ASP A 107 0.35 -9.15 15.55
N LEU A 108 0.96 -9.37 14.38
CA LEU A 108 1.76 -10.58 14.13
C LEU A 108 3.00 -10.61 15.02
N LEU A 109 3.68 -9.48 15.19
CA LEU A 109 4.81 -9.38 16.11
C LEU A 109 4.37 -9.58 17.56
N ALA A 110 3.22 -9.01 17.94
CA ALA A 110 2.65 -9.22 19.27
C ALA A 110 2.35 -10.70 19.53
N LEU A 111 1.82 -11.42 18.54
CA LEU A 111 1.58 -12.86 18.64
C LEU A 111 2.89 -13.65 18.76
N ARG A 112 3.91 -13.29 17.96
CA ARG A 112 5.21 -13.99 17.94
C ARG A 112 5.98 -13.85 19.25
N TYR A 113 5.97 -12.65 19.83
CA TYR A 113 6.73 -12.32 21.05
C TYR A 113 5.86 -12.31 22.33
N ARG A 114 4.54 -12.51 22.20
CA ARG A 114 3.57 -12.47 23.30
C ARG A 114 3.66 -11.20 24.15
N SER A 115 3.98 -10.07 23.54
CA SER A 115 4.23 -8.80 24.24
C SER A 115 3.42 -7.64 23.66
N ARG A 116 2.71 -6.93 24.55
CA ARG A 116 1.97 -5.71 24.18
C ARG A 116 2.92 -4.55 23.86
N SER A 117 4.04 -4.44 24.58
CA SER A 117 5.03 -3.40 24.34
C SER A 117 5.65 -3.52 22.94
N VAL A 118 5.96 -4.74 22.50
CA VAL A 118 6.45 -4.99 21.13
C VAL A 118 5.42 -4.55 20.09
N ARG A 119 4.12 -4.81 20.33
CA ARG A 119 3.05 -4.34 19.43
C ARG A 119 3.06 -2.83 19.28
N VAL A 120 3.12 -2.10 20.40
CA VAL A 120 3.07 -0.63 20.41
C VAL A 120 4.29 -0.06 19.71
N VAL A 121 5.49 -0.51 20.07
CA VAL A 121 6.74 -0.06 19.47
C VAL A 121 6.74 -0.31 17.96
N ALA A 122 6.38 -1.52 17.52
CA ALA A 122 6.30 -1.84 16.10
C ALA A 122 5.27 -0.98 15.36
N SER A 123 4.13 -0.68 15.99
CA SER A 123 3.10 0.18 15.40
C SER A 123 3.60 1.62 15.24
N VAL A 124 4.29 2.17 16.24
CA VAL A 124 4.89 3.51 16.19
C VAL A 124 5.93 3.59 15.08
N ILE A 125 6.83 2.60 15.00
CA ILE A 125 7.84 2.52 13.94
C ILE A 125 7.15 2.50 12.58
N GLY A 126 6.14 1.65 12.38
CA GLY A 126 5.39 1.57 11.12
C GLY A 126 4.76 2.90 10.70
N ILE A 127 4.16 3.64 11.65
CA ILE A 127 3.58 4.96 11.39
C ILE A 127 4.66 5.95 10.97
N VAL A 128 5.75 6.06 11.74
CA VAL A 128 6.85 7.00 11.47
C VAL A 128 7.51 6.68 10.13
N SER A 129 7.76 5.41 9.83
CA SER A 129 8.34 4.96 8.56
C SER A 129 7.45 5.24 7.34
N THR A 130 6.14 5.45 7.54
CA THR A 130 5.21 5.78 6.44
C THR A 130 5.29 7.27 6.07
N ILE A 131 5.69 8.15 6.99
CA ILE A 131 5.73 9.60 6.75
C ILE A 131 6.61 9.98 5.54
N PRO A 132 7.87 9.50 5.41
CA PRO A 132 8.69 9.81 4.24
C PRO A 132 8.04 9.40 2.91
N TRP A 133 7.34 8.26 2.90
CA TRP A 133 6.65 7.78 1.69
C TRP A 133 5.48 8.68 1.29
N ILE A 134 4.72 9.20 2.26
CA ILE A 134 3.65 10.16 1.99
C ILE A 134 4.23 11.46 1.43
N VAL A 135 5.32 11.96 2.02
CA VAL A 135 6.00 13.18 1.56
C VAL A 135 6.49 13.04 0.12
N LEU A 136 7.18 11.93 -0.20
CA LEU A 136 7.64 11.65 -1.56
C LEU A 136 6.47 11.54 -2.55
N GLY A 137 5.36 10.93 -2.12
CA GLY A 137 4.13 10.84 -2.90
C GLY A 137 3.56 12.21 -3.27
N LEU A 138 3.45 13.10 -2.28
CA LEU A 138 2.95 14.46 -2.48
C LEU A 138 3.90 15.30 -3.35
N GLN A 139 5.21 15.19 -3.14
CA GLN A 139 6.21 15.88 -3.95
C GLN A 139 6.17 15.44 -5.42
N SER A 140 5.96 14.15 -5.66
CA SER A 140 5.83 13.64 -7.03
C SER A 140 4.61 14.23 -7.73
N LEU A 141 3.47 14.31 -7.03
CA LEU A 141 2.26 14.93 -7.56
C LEU A 141 2.50 16.42 -7.92
N ALA A 142 3.17 17.16 -7.03
CA ALA A 142 3.47 18.59 -7.23
C ALA A 142 4.46 18.87 -8.36
N LEU A 143 5.28 17.89 -8.77
CA LEU A 143 6.18 18.04 -9.92
C LEU A 143 5.46 17.86 -11.26
N VAL A 144 4.27 17.26 -11.27
CA VAL A 144 3.51 16.95 -12.50
C VAL A 144 2.42 17.97 -12.80
N PHE A 145 1.90 18.66 -11.78
CA PHE A 145 0.85 19.67 -11.90
C PHE A 145 1.37 21.06 -11.57
#